data_AF-A0A356PAA3-F1
#
_entry.id   AF-A0A356PAA3-F1
#
_cell.length_a   1.000
_cell.length_b   1.000
_cell.length_c   1.000
_cell.angle_alpha   90.00
_cell.angle_beta   90.00
_cell.angle_gamma   90.00
#
_symmetry.space_group_name_H-M   'P 1'
#
loop_
_entity.id
_entity.type
_entity.pdbx_description
1 polymer ?
#
loop_
_entity_poly.entity_id
_entity_poly.type
_entity_poly.pdbx_seq_one_letter_code
_entity_poly.pdbx_strand_id
1 'polypeptide(L)' 'LKKEIYGFLVNRILSALAQEALFLADMGIATPEEIDLAVTNALGHPMGPFRLMDLTGIDLSYYSAM' A
#
# COMPACT_ATOMS: atom_id res chain seq x y z
N LEU A 1 -0.03 20.38 8.61
CA LEU A 1 1.33 19.89 8.31
C LEU A 1 2.34 20.85 8.94
N LYS A 2 3.38 20.37 9.64
CA LYS A 2 4.41 21.26 10.24
C LYS A 2 5.62 21.52 9.33
N LYS A 3 5.82 20.68 8.31
CA LYS A 3 6.90 20.75 7.33
C LYS A 3 6.44 20.07 6.05
N GLU A 4 6.84 20.61 4.91
CA GLU A 4 6.62 19.97 3.61
C GLU A 4 7.61 18.82 3.42
N ILE A 5 7.11 17.72 2.87
CA ILE A 5 7.87 16.53 2.54
C ILE A 5 7.42 16.04 1.17
N TYR A 6 8.36 15.48 0.41
CA TYR A 6 8.05 14.85 -0.86
C TYR A 6 7.05 13.71 -0.66
N GLY A 7 6.04 13.63 -1.55
CA GLY A 7 4.95 12.67 -1.46
C GLY A 7 3.89 12.98 -0.38
N PHE A 8 3.95 14.13 0.30
CA PHE A 8 3.05 14.47 1.41
C PHE A 8 3.07 13.43 2.55
N LEU A 9 2.42 13.75 3.67
CA LEU A 9 2.37 12.82 4.81
C LEU A 9 1.61 11.53 4.48
N VAL A 10 0.46 11.66 3.82
CA VAL A 10 -0.44 10.54 3.57
C VAL A 10 0.13 9.58 2.53
N ASN A 11 0.58 10.06 1.36
CA ASN A 11 1.08 9.13 0.33
C ASN A 11 2.38 8.46 0.76
N ARG A 12 3.18 9.09 1.63
CA ARG A 12 4.38 8.45 2.20
C ARG A 12 4.03 7.29 3.14
N ILE A 13 2.97 7.41 3.93
CA ILE A 13 2.47 6.30 4.76
C ILE A 13 1.89 5.19 3.86
N LEU A 14 1.08 5.55 2.86
CA LEU A 14 0.50 4.59 1.92
C LEU A 14 1.58 3.85 1.12
N SER A 15 2.64 4.53 0.71
CA SER A 15 3.76 3.92 -0.02
C SER A 15 4.49 2.89 0.84
N ALA A 16 4.70 3.17 2.14
CA ALA A 16 5.33 2.23 3.06
C ALA A 16 4.45 0.99 3.26
N LEU A 17 3.14 1.17 3.42
CA LEU A 17 2.18 0.07 3.55
C LEU A 17 2.13 -0.79 2.28
N ALA A 18 2.15 -0.18 1.10
CA ALA A 18 2.20 -0.90 -0.17
C ALA A 18 3.51 -1.69 -0.36
N GLN A 19 4.65 -1.11 0.01
CA GLN A 19 5.95 -1.81 -0.04
C GLN A 19 5.98 -3.02 0.88
N GLU A 20 5.48 -2.90 2.10
CA GLU A 20 5.42 -4.02 3.05
C GLU A 20 4.48 -5.13 2.55
N ALA A 21 3.32 -4.75 2.00
CA ALA A 21 2.38 -5.70 1.42
C ALA A 21 3.02 -6.49 0.25
N LEU A 22 3.71 -5.80 -0.66
CA LEU A 22 4.45 -6.43 -1.75
C LEU A 22 5.54 -7.38 -1.23
N PHE A 23 6.29 -6.96 -0.21
CA PHE A 23 7.34 -7.79 0.40
C PHE A 23 6.79 -9.07 1.03
N LEU A 24 5.68 -8.97 1.77
CA LEU A 24 5.02 -10.14 2.37
C LEU A 24 4.47 -11.11 1.33
N ALA A 25 3.92 -10.59 0.22
CA ALA A 25 3.45 -11.39 -0.90
C ALA A 25 4.62 -12.06 -1.65
N ASP A 26 5.71 -11.34 -1.89
CA ASP A 26 6.91 -11.84 -2.58
C ASP A 26 7.60 -12.97 -1.80
N MET A 27 7.67 -12.85 -0.47
CA MET A 27 8.15 -13.94 0.40
C MET A 27 7.16 -15.10 0.53
N GLY A 28 5.93 -14.98 0.00
CA GLY A 28 4.89 -15.99 0.10
C GLY A 28 4.38 -16.21 1.53
N ILE A 29 4.45 -15.20 2.41
CA ILE A 29 3.95 -15.29 3.79
C ILE A 29 2.41 -15.32 3.82
N ALA A 30 1.77 -14.58 2.92
CA ALA A 30 0.31 -14.50 2.78
C ALA A 30 -0.06 -14.18 1.32
N THR A 31 -1.27 -14.52 0.90
CA THR A 31 -1.76 -14.14 -0.44
C THR A 31 -2.12 -12.66 -0.49
N PRO A 32 -2.15 -12.03 -1.69
CA PRO A 32 -2.61 -10.65 -1.83
C PRO A 32 -3.99 -10.40 -1.23
N GLU A 33 -4.93 -11.36 -1.33
CA GLU A 33 -6.26 -11.22 -0.73
C GLU A 33 -6.22 -11.28 0.80
N GLU A 34 -5.39 -12.14 1.38
CA GLU A 34 -5.22 -12.25 2.83
C GLU A 34 -4.61 -10.97 3.41
N ILE A 35 -3.64 -10.37 2.70
CA ILE A 35 -3.02 -9.10 3.07
C ILE A 35 -4.05 -7.97 2.99
N ASP A 36 -4.87 -7.92 1.94
CA ASP A 36 -5.93 -6.93 1.79
C ASP A 36 -6.99 -7.04 2.89
N LEU A 37 -7.37 -8.27 3.25
CA LEU A 37 -8.29 -8.55 4.37
C LEU A 37 -7.68 -8.11 5.71
N ALA A 38 -6.40 -8.38 5.95
CA ALA A 38 -5.71 -7.96 7.17
C ALA A 38 -5.65 -6.43 7.27
N VAL A 39 -5.31 -5.74 6.19
CA VAL A 39 -5.24 -4.27 6.17
C VAL A 39 -6.63 -3.64 6.34
N THR A 40 -7.67 -4.23 5.75
CA THR A 40 -9.03 -3.72 5.87
C THR A 40 -9.61 -3.99 7.27
N ASN A 41 -9.52 -5.22 7.76
CA ASN A 41 -10.19 -5.65 8.98
C ASN A 41 -9.39 -5.36 10.27
N ALA A 42 -8.06 -5.55 10.24
CA ALA A 42 -7.23 -5.36 11.43
C ALA A 42 -6.70 -3.93 11.54
N LEU A 43 -6.25 -3.33 10.44
CA LEU A 43 -5.74 -1.95 10.44
C LEU A 43 -6.84 -0.90 10.21
N GLY A 44 -8.06 -1.32 9.83
CA GLY A 44 -9.22 -0.44 9.66
C GLY A 44 -9.15 0.45 8.43
N HIS A 45 -8.32 0.11 7.44
CA HIS A 45 -8.29 0.84 6.18
C HIS A 45 -9.56 0.56 5.36
N PRO A 46 -10.07 1.51 4.57
CA PRO A 46 -11.27 1.30 3.76
C PRO A 46 -11.05 0.34 2.59
N MET A 47 -9.79 0.10 2.20
CA MET A 47 -9.40 -0.75 1.09
C MET A 47 -7.98 -1.28 1.33
N GLY A 48 -7.75 -2.54 0.95
CA GLY A 48 -6.44 -3.15 1.01
C GLY A 48 -5.47 -2.59 -0.04
N PRO A 49 -4.15 -2.72 0.18
CA PRO A 49 -3.11 -2.19 -0.70
C PRO A 49 -3.17 -2.76 -2.12
N PHE A 50 -3.42 -4.06 -2.30
CA PHE A 50 -3.43 -4.68 -3.63
C PHE A 50 -4.63 -4.23 -4.44
N ARG A 51 -5.81 -4.25 -3.82
CA ARG A 51 -7.03 -3.74 -4.44
C ARG A 51 -6.94 -2.24 -4.77
N LEU A 52 -6.20 -1.46 -3.97
CA LEU A 52 -5.95 -0.06 -4.28
C LEU A 52 -5.01 0.08 -5.49
N MET A 53 -3.94 -0.72 -5.57
CA MET A 53 -3.03 -0.74 -6.74
C MET A 53 -3.74 -1.15 -8.03
N ASP A 54 -4.65 -2.12 -7.96
CA ASP A 54 -5.49 -2.53 -9.11
C ASP A 54 -6.41 -1.40 -9.59
N LEU A 55 -6.93 -0.60 -8.67
CA LEU A 55 -7.83 0.52 -8.98
C LEU A 55 -7.09 1.73 -9.55
N THR A 56 -5.90 2.03 -9.02
CA THR A 56 -5.10 3.18 -9.47
C THR A 56 -4.26 2.88 -10.71
N GLY A 57 -4.02 1.60 -11.01
CA GLY A 57 -3.05 1.19 -12.00
C GLY A 57 -1.67 0.92 -11.38
N ILE A 58 -1.06 -0.19 -11.79
CA ILE A 58 0.27 -0.62 -11.33
C ILE A 58 1.35 0.35 -11.85
N ASP A 59 1.14 0.95 -13.02
CA ASP A 59 2.00 1.96 -13.63
C ASP A 59 2.12 3.21 -12.76
N LEU A 60 0.99 3.76 -12.28
CA LEU A 60 0.97 4.88 -11.35
C LEU A 60 1.64 4.53 -10.02
N SER A 61 1.41 3.31 -9.52
CA SER A 61 2.04 2.81 -8.30
C SER A 61 3.56 2.70 -8.44
N TYR A 62 4.04 2.27 -9.61
CA TYR A 62 5.47 2.19 -9.94
C TYR A 62 6.12 3.57 -10.00
N TYR A 63 5.51 4.54 -10.69
CA TYR A 63 6.06 5.90 -10.77
C TYR A 63 6.03 6.65 -9.43
N SER A 64 5.06 6.36 -8.56
CA SER A 64 4.98 7.00 -7.25
C SER A 64 5.95 6.38 -6.23
N ALA A 65 6.43 5.16 -6.46
CA ALA A 65 7.36 4.47 -5.57
C ALA A 65 8.84 4.76 -5.88
N MET A 66 9.15 5.36 -7.03
CA MET A 66 10.51 5.68 -7.49
C MET A 66 10.89 7.17 -7.34
#